data_AF-A0A7X6XVZ7-F1
#
_entry.id   AF-A0A7X6XVZ7-F1
#
_cell.length_a   1.000
_cell.length_b   1.000
_cell.length_c   1.000
_cell.angle_alpha   90.00
_cell.angle_beta   90.00
_cell.angle_gamma   90.00
#
_symmetry.space_group_name_H-M   'P 1'
#
loop_
_entity.id
_entity.type
_entity.pdbx_description
1 polymer ?
#
loop_
_entity_poly.entity_id
_entity_poly.type
_entity_poly.pdbx_seq_one_letter_code
_entity_poly.pdbx_strand_id
1 'polypeptide(L)'
;EQRYFSAGKAPLLLTFKQNKIGVIICRDQNYPEIARDLVNQGARFLYILSAHYYSPKTARWKVEKNRAIPITRAVENNVHVLMSNSVGAHLGMISLGNSIIVDPDGAVVVSAGESEEALLSVSTDSLHF
;
A
#
# COMPACT_ATOMS: atom_id res chain seq x y z
N GLU A 1 -4.54 10.59 -15.26
CA GLU A 1 -5.45 9.46 -14.99
C GLU A 1 -6.83 9.65 -15.61
N GLN A 2 -7.58 10.71 -15.26
CA GLN A 2 -8.96 10.94 -15.74
C GLN A 2 -9.14 10.99 -17.28
N ARG A 3 -8.08 11.30 -18.04
CA ARG A 3 -8.09 11.22 -19.52
C ARG A 3 -8.22 9.78 -20.06
N TYR A 4 -7.73 8.79 -19.31
CA TYR A 4 -7.60 7.40 -19.76
C TYR A 4 -8.51 6.42 -19.01
N PHE A 5 -8.93 6.78 -17.79
CA PHE A 5 -9.68 5.89 -16.90
C PHE A 5 -10.91 6.58 -16.30
N SER A 6 -11.97 5.81 -16.10
CA SER A 6 -13.08 6.15 -15.22
C SER A 6 -12.83 5.60 -13.81
N ALA A 7 -13.41 6.24 -12.79
CA ALA A 7 -13.34 5.74 -11.42
C ALA A 7 -13.96 4.33 -11.29
N GLY A 8 -13.39 3.53 -10.38
CA GLY A 8 -13.97 2.25 -9.98
C GLY A 8 -15.34 2.42 -9.33
N LYS A 9 -16.17 1.37 -9.37
CA LYS A 9 -17.55 1.39 -8.85
C LYS A 9 -17.73 0.63 -7.54
N ALA A 10 -16.76 -0.20 -7.16
CA ALA A 10 -16.82 -1.05 -5.98
C ALA A 10 -15.40 -1.37 -5.49
N PRO A 11 -15.23 -1.60 -4.19
CA PRO A 11 -13.98 -2.09 -3.64
C PRO A 11 -13.65 -3.50 -4.16
N LEU A 12 -12.36 -3.82 -4.25
CA LEU A 12 -11.90 -5.17 -4.61
C LEU A 12 -11.55 -5.96 -3.34
N LEU A 13 -12.35 -6.96 -3.05
CA LEU A 13 -12.13 -7.94 -2.00
C LEU A 13 -11.98 -9.32 -2.64
N LEU A 14 -10.87 -10.00 -2.34
CA LEU A 14 -10.62 -11.35 -2.83
C LEU A 14 -10.34 -12.30 -1.67
N THR A 15 -10.71 -13.57 -1.84
CA THR A 15 -10.44 -14.62 -0.87
C THR A 15 -9.28 -15.47 -1.38
N PHE A 16 -8.24 -15.59 -0.58
CA PHE A 16 -7.13 -16.50 -0.83
C PHE A 16 -6.94 -17.41 0.38
N LYS A 17 -7.07 -18.72 0.17
CA LYS A 17 -7.23 -19.70 1.25
C LYS A 17 -8.41 -19.28 2.16
N GLN A 18 -8.15 -19.07 3.45
CA GLN A 18 -9.15 -18.67 4.46
C GLN A 18 -9.11 -17.17 4.75
N ASN A 19 -8.27 -16.40 4.06
CA ASN A 19 -8.07 -14.98 4.32
C ASN A 19 -8.75 -14.12 3.26
N LYS A 20 -9.40 -13.05 3.73
CA LYS A 20 -9.91 -11.98 2.87
C LYS A 20 -8.87 -10.87 2.73
N ILE A 21 -8.59 -10.50 1.49
CA ILE A 21 -7.60 -9.51 1.09
C ILE A 21 -8.32 -8.37 0.39
N GLY A 22 -8.20 -7.17 0.95
CA GLY A 22 -8.66 -5.95 0.31
C GLY A 22 -7.56 -5.34 -0.56
N VAL A 23 -7.92 -4.78 -1.71
CA VAL A 23 -6.97 -4.18 -2.64
C VAL A 23 -7.27 -2.69 -2.81
N ILE A 24 -6.24 -1.87 -2.68
CA ILE A 24 -6.25 -0.41 -2.81
C ILE A 24 -5.23 -0.03 -3.89
N ILE A 25 -5.61 0.88 -4.81
CA ILE A 25 -4.71 1.27 -5.90
C ILE A 25 -4.20 2.69 -5.69
N CYS A 26 -2.91 2.80 -5.44
CA CYS A 26 -2.10 4.02 -5.40
C CYS A 26 -2.78 5.20 -4.70
N ARG A 27 -3.50 6.07 -5.42
CA ARG A 27 -4.13 7.28 -4.85
C ARG A 27 -5.22 6.95 -3.84
N ASP A 28 -5.87 5.80 -3.96
CA ASP A 28 -6.94 5.35 -3.06
C ASP A 28 -6.51 5.30 -1.59
N GLN A 29 -5.22 5.04 -1.30
CA GLN A 29 -4.72 4.98 0.07
C GLN A 29 -4.90 6.29 0.87
N ASN A 30 -5.04 7.43 0.18
CA ASN A 30 -5.25 8.73 0.83
C ASN A 30 -6.68 8.86 1.40
N TYR A 31 -7.59 7.95 1.04
CA TYR A 31 -8.99 7.93 1.45
C TYR A 31 -9.20 6.81 2.50
N PRO A 32 -9.16 7.13 3.81
CA PRO A 32 -9.26 6.13 4.88
C PRO A 32 -10.54 5.29 4.82
N GLU A 33 -11.63 5.85 4.28
CA GLU A 33 -12.93 5.19 4.12
C GLU A 33 -12.85 3.95 3.22
N ILE A 34 -11.96 3.94 2.21
CA ILE A 34 -11.80 2.79 1.31
C ILE A 34 -11.20 1.60 2.06
N ALA A 35 -10.16 1.86 2.87
CA ALA A 35 -9.56 0.83 3.72
C ALA A 35 -10.55 0.32 4.78
N ARG A 36 -11.30 1.25 5.41
CA ARG A 36 -12.31 0.92 6.42
C ARG A 36 -13.41 0.03 5.84
N ASP A 37 -13.91 0.35 4.65
CA ASP A 37 -14.96 -0.43 3.98
C ASP A 37 -14.50 -1.87 3.68
N LEU A 38 -13.29 -2.03 3.12
CA LEU A 38 -12.69 -3.35 2.88
C LEU A 38 -12.57 -4.19 4.17
N VAL A 39 -12.14 -3.56 5.27
CA VAL A 39 -11.99 -4.24 6.57
C VAL A 39 -13.35 -4.58 7.20
N ASN A 40 -14.35 -3.70 7.06
CA ASN A 40 -15.73 -3.98 7.48
C ASN A 40 -16.35 -5.16 6.71
N GLN A 41 -15.94 -5.38 5.45
CA GLN A 41 -16.32 -6.55 4.66
C GLN A 41 -15.51 -7.81 5.01
N GLY A 42 -14.61 -7.72 5.99
CA GLY A 42 -13.87 -8.82 6.59
C GLY A 42 -12.43 -8.96 6.13
N ALA A 43 -11.86 -7.99 5.40
CA ALA A 43 -10.44 -8.02 5.07
C ALA A 43 -9.58 -8.03 6.35
N ARG A 44 -8.57 -8.90 6.37
CA ARG A 44 -7.50 -8.95 7.39
C ARG A 44 -6.13 -8.57 6.84
N PHE A 45 -6.07 -8.40 5.52
CA PHE A 45 -4.92 -7.94 4.78
C PHE A 45 -5.36 -6.84 3.82
N LEU A 46 -4.59 -5.76 3.73
CA LEU A 46 -4.75 -4.73 2.70
C LEU A 46 -3.51 -4.72 1.81
N TYR A 47 -3.71 -4.86 0.52
CA TYR A 47 -2.66 -4.72 -0.49
C TYR A 47 -2.78 -3.35 -1.15
N ILE A 48 -1.75 -2.53 -1.03
CA ILE A 48 -1.68 -1.21 -1.65
C ILE A 48 -0.73 -1.29 -2.85
N LEU A 49 -1.29 -1.22 -4.05
CA LEU A 49 -0.55 -1.28 -5.31
C LEU A 49 -0.20 0.14 -5.76
N SER A 50 1.07 0.53 -5.66
CA SER A 50 1.49 1.93 -5.79
C SER A 50 2.40 2.18 -7.00
N ALA A 51 2.29 3.39 -7.54
CA ALA A 51 3.20 3.94 -8.53
C ALA A 51 3.45 5.42 -8.17
N HIS A 52 4.20 5.64 -7.09
CA HIS A 52 4.43 6.97 -6.51
C HIS A 52 5.44 7.81 -7.30
N TYR A 53 5.09 8.15 -8.54
CA TYR A 53 5.92 9.02 -9.37
C TYR A 53 5.67 10.49 -9.06
N TYR A 54 6.75 11.22 -8.78
CA TYR A 54 6.74 12.64 -8.52
C TYR A 54 7.83 13.34 -9.33
N SER A 55 7.69 14.66 -9.54
CA SER A 55 8.79 15.44 -10.10
C SER A 55 9.98 15.42 -9.12
N PRO A 56 11.24 15.48 -9.60
CA PRO A 56 12.42 15.44 -8.72
C PRO A 56 12.36 16.47 -7.58
N LYS A 57 11.84 17.67 -7.85
CA LYS A 57 11.67 18.75 -6.86
C LYS A 57 10.68 18.41 -5.74
N THR A 58 9.68 17.58 -6.01
CA THR A 58 8.61 17.26 -5.06
C THR A 58 8.80 15.92 -4.37
N ALA A 59 9.54 14.99 -4.99
CA ALA A 59 9.72 13.63 -4.52
C ALA A 59 10.20 13.57 -3.06
N ARG A 60 11.23 14.35 -2.71
CA ARG A 60 11.83 14.35 -1.35
C ARG A 60 10.81 14.64 -0.24
N TRP A 61 9.89 15.56 -0.46
CA TRP A 61 8.87 15.95 0.52
C TRP A 61 7.72 14.96 0.63
N LYS A 62 7.63 14.01 -0.31
CA LYS A 62 6.54 13.03 -0.39
C LYS A 62 6.93 11.65 0.15
N VAL A 63 8.22 11.39 0.36
CA VAL A 63 8.72 10.11 0.93
C VAL A 63 8.05 9.80 2.26
N GLU A 64 8.25 10.64 3.27
CA GLU A 64 7.68 10.39 4.61
C GLU A 64 6.15 10.35 4.61
N LYS A 65 5.51 11.27 3.86
CA LYS A 65 4.05 11.30 3.75
C LYS A 65 3.51 10.00 3.17
N ASN A 66 4.08 9.47 2.09
CA ASN A 66 3.59 8.23 1.48
C ASN A 66 4.01 6.99 2.29
N ARG A 67 5.14 7.03 3.00
CA ARG A 67 5.56 5.95 3.89
C ARG A 67 4.67 5.85 5.14
N ALA A 68 4.18 6.96 5.66
CA ALA A 68 3.30 6.99 6.83
C ALA A 68 1.92 6.37 6.57
N ILE A 69 1.38 6.52 5.35
CA ILE A 69 0.01 6.08 5.03
C ILE A 69 -0.21 4.58 5.26
N PRO A 70 0.56 3.64 4.67
CA PRO A 70 0.37 2.20 4.93
C PRO A 70 0.46 1.85 6.42
N ILE A 71 1.32 2.53 7.19
CA ILE A 71 1.42 2.35 8.64
C ILE A 71 0.13 2.80 9.34
N THR A 72 -0.38 3.99 9.00
CA THR A 72 -1.65 4.49 9.52
C THR A 72 -2.82 3.56 9.18
N ARG A 73 -2.88 3.05 7.94
CA ARG A 73 -3.94 2.12 7.49
C ARG A 73 -3.91 0.81 8.26
N ALA A 74 -2.72 0.34 8.65
CA ALA A 74 -2.56 -0.87 9.45
C ALA A 74 -3.12 -0.65 10.87
N VAL A 75 -2.63 0.39 11.55
CA VAL A 75 -3.00 0.70 12.95
C VAL A 75 -4.47 1.04 13.10
N GLU A 76 -5.00 1.93 12.26
CA GLU A 76 -6.38 2.42 12.43
C GLU A 76 -7.44 1.32 12.15
N ASN A 77 -7.06 0.28 11.41
CA ASN A 77 -7.94 -0.83 11.05
C ASN A 77 -7.59 -2.14 11.76
N ASN A 78 -6.49 -2.20 12.51
CA ASN A 78 -5.96 -3.40 13.15
C ASN A 78 -5.82 -4.57 12.16
N VAL A 79 -5.11 -4.34 11.04
CA VAL A 79 -4.89 -5.33 9.97
C VAL A 79 -3.47 -5.23 9.41
N HIS A 80 -3.02 -6.30 8.74
CA HIS A 80 -1.76 -6.28 8.01
C HIS A 80 -1.88 -5.44 6.73
N VAL A 81 -0.86 -4.63 6.44
CA VAL A 81 -0.79 -3.83 5.21
C VAL A 81 0.47 -4.15 4.44
N LEU A 82 0.31 -4.49 3.17
CA LEU A 82 1.39 -4.77 2.23
C LEU A 82 1.34 -3.74 1.12
N MET A 83 2.27 -2.80 1.13
CA MET A 83 2.40 -1.81 0.06
C MET A 83 3.56 -2.22 -0.86
N SER A 84 3.24 -2.43 -2.14
CA SER A 84 4.23 -2.54 -3.20
C SER A 84 4.24 -1.24 -3.99
N ASN A 85 5.42 -0.72 -4.30
CA ASN A 85 5.60 0.47 -5.09
C ASN A 85 6.68 0.26 -6.16
N SER A 86 6.52 0.94 -7.30
CA SER A 86 7.53 0.95 -8.36
C SER A 86 8.84 1.60 -7.91
N VAL A 87 9.95 1.30 -8.58
CA VAL A 87 11.23 2.01 -8.44
C VAL A 87 11.68 2.59 -9.78
N GLY A 88 12.68 3.47 -9.76
CA GLY A 88 13.25 4.08 -10.96
C GLY A 88 12.53 5.34 -11.45
N ALA A 89 12.84 5.75 -12.68
CA ALA A 89 12.35 6.97 -13.29
C ALA A 89 11.48 6.70 -14.52
N HIS A 90 10.44 7.50 -14.71
CA HIS A 90 9.55 7.40 -15.85
C HIS A 90 9.05 8.78 -16.26
N LEU A 91 9.17 9.14 -17.55
CA LEU A 91 8.70 10.42 -18.12
C LEU A 91 9.14 11.67 -17.32
N GLY A 92 10.40 11.69 -16.86
CA GLY A 92 10.96 12.81 -16.09
C GLY A 92 10.50 12.86 -14.62
N MET A 93 9.75 11.86 -14.16
CA MET A 93 9.38 11.67 -12.76
C MET A 93 10.21 10.55 -12.13
N ILE A 94 10.34 10.59 -10.80
CA ILE A 94 11.06 9.59 -10.00
C ILE A 94 10.05 8.90 -9.08
N SER A 95 10.11 7.58 -9.01
CA SER A 95 9.34 6.82 -8.03
C SER A 95 10.01 6.87 -6.66
N LEU A 96 9.19 6.88 -5.61
CA LEU A 96 9.68 6.90 -4.23
C LEU A 96 10.15 5.54 -3.69
N GLY A 97 9.92 4.42 -4.40
CA GLY A 97 10.20 3.07 -3.89
C GLY A 97 9.54 2.83 -2.53
N ASN A 98 10.31 2.37 -1.53
CA ASN A 98 9.85 2.20 -0.14
C ASN A 98 8.63 1.26 -0.01
N SER A 99 8.61 0.15 -0.76
CA SER A 99 7.65 -0.94 -0.48
C SER A 99 7.81 -1.41 0.96
N ILE A 100 6.71 -1.68 1.67
CA ILE A 100 6.74 -2.09 3.08
C ILE A 100 5.66 -3.13 3.41
N ILE A 101 5.94 -3.94 4.42
CA ILE A 101 4.97 -4.81 5.09
C ILE A 101 4.84 -4.32 6.53
N VAL A 102 3.61 -4.03 6.96
CA VAL A 102 3.28 -3.50 8.28
C VAL A 102 2.31 -4.44 8.98
N ASP A 103 2.55 -4.71 10.26
CA ASP A 103 1.64 -5.47 11.12
C ASP A 103 0.50 -4.59 11.70
N PRO A 104 -0.50 -5.19 12.38
CA PRO A 104 -1.62 -4.46 12.95
C PRO A 104 -1.24 -3.41 14.01
N ASP A 105 -0.13 -3.61 14.73
CA ASP A 105 0.38 -2.68 15.76
C ASP A 105 1.16 -1.50 15.15
N GLY A 106 1.39 -1.54 13.83
CA GLY A 106 2.10 -0.49 13.09
C GLY A 106 3.61 -0.72 12.99
N ALA A 107 4.11 -1.87 13.40
CA ALA A 107 5.51 -2.22 13.22
C ALA A 107 5.79 -2.51 11.74
N VAL A 108 6.84 -1.89 11.20
CA VAL A 108 7.31 -2.17 9.84
C VAL A 108 8.16 -3.44 9.89
N VAL A 109 7.56 -4.56 9.53
CA VAL A 109 8.17 -5.90 9.60
C VAL A 109 9.27 -6.06 8.54
N VAL A 110 9.01 -5.55 7.33
CA VAL A 110 9.97 -5.59 6.21
C VAL A 110 9.84 -4.30 5.41
N SER A 111 10.96 -3.72 4.96
CA SER A 111 10.98 -2.54 4.10
C SER A 111 12.03 -2.64 2.99
N ALA A 112 11.68 -2.16 1.80
CA ALA A 112 12.60 -1.92 0.70
C ALA A 112 13.27 -0.55 0.81
N GLY A 113 14.37 -0.36 0.08
CA GLY A 113 14.96 0.96 -0.17
C GLY A 113 14.14 1.81 -1.15
N GLU A 114 14.65 3.01 -1.46
CA GLU A 114 13.97 3.97 -2.36
C GLU A 114 14.13 3.61 -3.84
N SER A 115 15.22 2.92 -4.21
CA SER A 115 15.64 2.79 -5.61
C SER A 115 15.89 1.37 -6.10
N GLU A 116 16.04 0.39 -5.21
CA GLU A 116 16.35 -0.99 -5.60
C GLU A 116 15.08 -1.80 -5.92
N GLU A 117 15.16 -2.63 -6.97
CA GLU A 117 14.20 -3.71 -7.14
C GLU A 117 14.37 -4.73 -6.02
N ALA A 118 13.27 -5.11 -5.38
CA ALA A 118 13.28 -6.03 -4.25
C ALA A 118 12.03 -6.91 -4.22
N LEU A 119 12.20 -8.10 -3.65
CA LEU A 119 11.10 -8.99 -3.27
C LEU A 119 10.96 -8.97 -1.75
N LEU A 120 9.79 -8.57 -1.27
CA LEU A 120 9.46 -8.59 0.15
C LEU A 120 8.52 -9.77 0.40
N SER A 121 8.83 -10.56 1.42
CA SER A 121 8.03 -11.70 1.82
C SER A 121 7.93 -11.79 3.33
N VAL A 122 6.80 -12.31 3.80
CA VAL A 122 6.55 -12.65 5.20
C VAL A 122 5.76 -13.94 5.23
N SER A 123 6.03 -14.81 6.20
CA SER A 123 5.20 -16.01 6.40
C SER A 123 3.90 -15.60 7.06
N THR A 124 2.78 -16.19 6.63
CA THR A 124 1.49 -16.02 7.32
C THR A 124 1.45 -16.75 8.66
N ASP A 125 2.32 -17.74 8.86
CA ASP A 125 2.37 -18.52 10.10
C ASP A 125 2.96 -17.71 11.27
N SER A 126 3.72 -16.67 10.95
CA SER A 126 4.26 -15.70 11.91
C SER A 126 3.33 -14.53 12.20
N LEU A 127 2.14 -14.48 11.58
CA LEU A 127 1.20 -13.38 11.77
C LEU A 127 0.24 -13.71 12.90
N HIS A 128 0.30 -12.94 13.98
CA HIS A 128 -0.69 -13.00 15.04
C HIS A 128 -1.99 -12.34 14.54
N PHE A 129 -3.11 -13.07 14.60
CA PHE A 129 -4.46 -12.59 14.25
C PHE A 129 -5.28 -12.30 15.49
#